data_AF-A0A2V6Q7P7-F1
#
_entry.id   AF-A0A2V6Q7P7-F1
#
_cell.length_a   1.000
_cell.length_b   1.000
_cell.length_c   1.000
_cell.angle_alpha   90.00
_cell.angle_beta   90.00
_cell.angle_gamma   90.00
#
_symmetry.space_group_name_H-M   'P 1'
#
loop_
_entity.id
_entity.type
_entity.pdbx_description
1 polymer ?
#
loop_
_entity_poly.entity_id
_entity_poly.type
_entity_poly.pdbx_seq_one_letter_code
_entity_poly.pdbx_strand_id
1 'polypeptide(L)'
;MSEPRLLERPPKIRWVILALIVLAQTVANIGPLGIPAIASLIRADLGLTLTQAGSFLSGYYIGPVTMSLFGGVLADRWGTARTLVLGQAIIATGLLAASAAPTYGVLVALMIVAGVGYGLLNPASTTAAMSWFPPRQRATVVGLKQVGLPFGGMLGAATLPALALALGWRMAIVASALAIAVCAVVCAIIYRDPPGEAAARKVAGTRSPIRAVLRMRDLWLVALATAVFAAMQTVWMAFLALYLQGVVGLPLLADAWPSGCSPIASSAAVGARRS
;
A
#
# COMPACT_ATOMS: atom_id res chain seq x y z
N MET A 1 23.20 16.60 -22.48
CA MET A 1 22.34 17.70 -22.95
C MET A 1 21.35 17.17 -24.00
N SER A 2 20.45 16.27 -23.61
CA SER A 2 19.54 15.55 -24.53
C SER A 2 18.10 15.58 -23.98
N GLU A 3 17.59 16.79 -23.77
CA GLU A 3 16.26 17.06 -23.22
C GLU A 3 15.13 17.47 -24.23
N PRO A 4 15.20 17.30 -25.58
CA PRO A 4 14.09 17.79 -26.41
C PRO A 4 12.90 16.81 -26.55
N ARG A 5 13.10 15.48 -26.45
CA ARG A 5 12.06 14.52 -26.90
C ARG A 5 10.92 14.21 -25.92
N LEU A 6 11.09 14.47 -24.62
CA LEU A 6 9.99 14.24 -23.67
C LEU A 6 8.89 15.28 -23.86
N LEU A 7 9.25 16.52 -24.23
CA LEU A 7 8.36 17.68 -24.43
C LEU A 7 7.42 17.58 -25.64
N GLU A 8 7.64 16.62 -26.54
CA GLU A 8 6.86 16.49 -27.78
C GLU A 8 5.52 15.75 -27.61
N ARG A 9 5.30 15.04 -26.49
CA ARG A 9 3.98 14.43 -26.23
C ARG A 9 3.01 15.45 -25.63
N PRO A 10 1.74 15.51 -26.12
CA PRO A 10 0.79 16.50 -25.68
C PRO A 10 0.61 16.42 -24.16
N PRO A 11 0.55 17.56 -23.45
CA PRO A 11 0.53 17.62 -21.98
C PRO A 11 -0.57 16.75 -21.37
N LYS A 12 -1.67 16.54 -22.08
CA LYS A 12 -2.80 15.68 -21.68
C LYS A 12 -2.39 14.22 -21.38
N ILE A 13 -1.47 13.62 -22.15
CA ILE A 13 -1.10 12.20 -21.98
C ILE A 13 -0.37 11.97 -20.65
N ARG A 14 0.49 12.91 -20.24
CA ARG A 14 1.26 12.79 -18.98
C ARG A 14 0.36 12.78 -17.75
N TRP A 15 -0.67 13.64 -17.77
CA TRP A 15 -1.66 13.71 -16.70
C TRP A 15 -2.58 12.49 -16.66
N VAL A 16 -2.96 11.93 -17.82
CA VAL A 16 -3.69 10.67 -17.89
C VAL A 16 -2.87 9.52 -17.30
N ILE A 17 -1.57 9.46 -17.60
CA ILE A 17 -0.68 8.43 -17.04
C ILE A 17 -0.50 8.62 -15.53
N LEU A 18 -0.37 9.86 -15.05
CA LEU A 18 -0.34 10.13 -13.62
C LEU A 18 -1.63 9.69 -12.93
N ALA A 19 -2.79 10.01 -13.51
CA ALA A 19 -4.08 9.58 -12.99
C ALA A 19 -4.18 8.05 -12.94
N LEU A 20 -3.70 7.35 -13.96
CA LEU A 20 -3.61 5.89 -13.98
C LEU A 20 -2.70 5.35 -12.86
N ILE A 21 -1.55 5.96 -12.61
CA ILE A 21 -0.63 5.55 -11.54
C ILE A 21 -1.26 5.81 -10.16
N VAL A 22 -1.93 6.95 -9.97
CA VAL A 22 -2.65 7.28 -8.73
C VAL A 22 -3.78 6.27 -8.50
N LEU A 23 -4.52 5.92 -9.55
CA LEU A 23 -5.57 4.90 -9.51
C LEU A 23 -4.97 3.53 -9.16
N ALA A 24 -3.87 3.13 -9.79
CA ALA A 24 -3.16 1.89 -9.47
C ALA A 24 -2.73 1.85 -8.01
N GLN A 25 -2.22 2.97 -7.48
CA GLN A 25 -1.87 3.08 -6.07
C GLN A 25 -3.09 2.96 -5.16
N THR A 26 -4.18 3.62 -5.53
CA THR A 26 -5.42 3.62 -4.76
C THR A 26 -5.97 2.20 -4.66
N VAL A 27 -6.19 1.56 -5.81
CA VAL A 27 -6.80 0.24 -5.88
C VAL A 27 -5.93 -0.82 -5.18
N ALA A 28 -4.61 -0.76 -5.35
CA ALA A 28 -3.67 -1.66 -4.69
C ALA A 28 -3.76 -1.63 -3.15
N ASN A 29 -4.23 -0.54 -2.56
CA ASN A 29 -4.34 -0.37 -1.11
C ASN A 29 -5.77 -0.53 -0.56
N ILE A 30 -6.80 -0.72 -1.41
CA ILE A 30 -8.19 -0.95 -0.96
C ILE A 30 -8.27 -2.19 -0.05
N GLY A 31 -7.71 -3.32 -0.51
CA GLY A 31 -7.69 -4.55 0.26
C GLY A 31 -6.77 -4.42 1.49
N PRO A 32 -5.45 -4.24 1.33
CA PRO A 32 -4.51 -4.30 2.44
C PRO A 32 -4.79 -3.30 3.57
N LEU A 33 -5.20 -2.07 3.24
CA LEU A 33 -5.53 -1.06 4.26
C LEU A 33 -7.00 -1.10 4.70
N GLY A 34 -7.88 -1.78 3.97
CA GLY A 34 -9.26 -2.03 4.39
C GLY A 34 -9.43 -3.25 5.31
N ILE A 35 -8.57 -4.27 5.19
CA ILE A 35 -8.63 -5.51 5.99
C ILE A 35 -8.67 -5.26 7.52
N PRO A 36 -7.93 -4.28 8.09
CA PRO A 36 -8.07 -3.94 9.51
C PRO A 36 -9.52 -3.68 9.96
N ALA A 37 -10.37 -3.10 9.10
CA ALA A 37 -11.77 -2.80 9.42
C ALA A 37 -12.65 -4.05 9.55
N ILE A 38 -12.24 -5.18 8.96
CA ILE A 38 -12.92 -6.48 9.05
C ILE A 38 -12.14 -7.51 9.88
N ALA A 39 -11.05 -7.10 10.54
CA ALA A 39 -10.18 -8.00 11.29
C ALA A 39 -10.89 -8.72 12.44
N SER A 40 -11.93 -8.11 13.03
CA SER A 40 -12.78 -8.73 14.05
C SER A 40 -13.57 -9.93 13.50
N LEU A 41 -14.05 -9.84 12.26
CA LEU A 41 -14.76 -10.94 11.58
C LEU A 41 -13.82 -12.10 11.24
N ILE A 42 -12.63 -11.79 10.73
CA ILE A 42 -11.58 -12.79 10.45
C ILE A 42 -11.17 -13.50 11.74
N ARG A 43 -11.00 -12.72 12.83
CA ARG A 43 -10.67 -13.24 14.15
C ARG A 43 -11.74 -14.19 14.67
N ALA A 44 -13.02 -13.83 14.56
CA ALA A 44 -14.12 -14.67 15.03
C ALA A 44 -14.22 -15.98 14.25
N ASP A 45 -14.05 -15.94 12.94
CA ASP A 45 -14.13 -17.12 12.05
C ASP A 45 -12.96 -18.09 12.25
N LEU A 46 -11.73 -17.57 12.42
CA LEU A 46 -10.52 -18.38 12.59
C LEU A 46 -10.15 -18.65 14.06
N GLY A 47 -10.98 -18.20 15.02
CA GLY A 47 -10.72 -18.37 16.46
C GLY A 47 -9.44 -17.69 16.95
N LEU A 48 -9.04 -16.56 16.35
CA LEU A 48 -7.75 -15.92 16.62
C LEU A 48 -7.74 -15.17 17.96
N THR A 49 -6.56 -15.10 18.57
CA THR A 49 -6.32 -14.17 19.69
C THR A 49 -6.18 -12.73 19.17
N LEU A 50 -6.32 -11.75 20.07
CA LEU A 50 -6.11 -10.34 19.72
C LEU A 50 -4.68 -10.09 19.23
N THR A 51 -3.70 -10.74 19.85
CA THR A 51 -2.29 -10.65 19.46
C THR A 51 -2.08 -11.19 18.04
N GLN A 52 -2.66 -12.35 17.72
CA GLN A 52 -2.62 -12.92 16.37
C GLN A 52 -3.27 -11.98 15.34
N ALA A 53 -4.40 -11.34 15.70
CA ALA A 53 -5.05 -10.38 14.82
C ALA A 53 -4.13 -9.19 14.47
N GLY A 54 -3.44 -8.62 15.45
CA GLY A 54 -2.46 -7.56 15.22
C GLY A 54 -1.22 -8.03 14.44
N SER A 55 -0.74 -9.24 14.72
CA SER A 55 0.44 -9.81 14.07
C SER A 55 0.25 -10.10 12.58
N PHE A 56 -0.90 -10.64 12.15
CA PHE A 56 -1.10 -10.90 10.72
C PHE A 56 -1.25 -9.61 9.90
N LEU A 57 -1.90 -8.60 10.45
CA LEU A 57 -1.99 -7.27 9.84
C LEU A 57 -0.60 -6.65 9.69
N SER A 58 0.24 -6.80 10.71
CA SER A 58 1.63 -6.35 10.69
C SER A 58 2.48 -7.11 9.65
N GLY A 59 2.15 -8.39 9.40
CA GLY A 59 2.83 -9.23 8.42
C GLY A 59 2.87 -8.63 7.01
N TYR A 60 1.84 -7.89 6.61
CA TYR A 60 1.82 -7.16 5.34
C TYR A 60 3.00 -6.20 5.20
N TYR A 61 3.41 -5.51 6.27
CA TYR A 61 4.49 -4.52 6.23
C TYR A 61 5.90 -5.12 6.13
N ILE A 62 6.05 -6.42 6.40
CA ILE A 62 7.34 -7.13 6.22
C ILE A 62 7.73 -7.17 4.74
N GLY A 63 6.75 -7.36 3.85
CA GLY A 63 7.00 -7.45 2.42
C GLY A 63 7.62 -6.17 1.83
N PRO A 64 7.03 -4.98 2.04
CA PRO A 64 7.61 -3.72 1.57
C PRO A 64 8.99 -3.43 2.18
N VAL A 65 9.19 -3.72 3.47
CA VAL A 65 10.49 -3.51 4.13
C VAL A 65 11.59 -4.34 3.47
N THR A 66 11.30 -5.59 3.12
CA THR A 66 12.29 -6.49 2.53
C THR A 66 12.45 -6.31 1.03
N MET A 67 11.38 -6.00 0.31
CA MET A 67 11.36 -6.04 -1.17
C MET A 67 11.43 -4.68 -1.85
N SER A 68 11.31 -3.55 -1.13
CA SER A 68 11.36 -2.22 -1.77
C SER A 68 12.68 -1.95 -2.52
N LEU A 69 13.81 -2.38 -1.96
CA LEU A 69 15.11 -2.23 -2.63
C LEU A 69 15.18 -3.06 -3.91
N PHE A 70 14.72 -4.32 -3.85
CA PHE A 70 14.68 -5.21 -5.00
C PHE A 70 13.67 -4.73 -6.05
N GLY A 71 12.54 -4.16 -5.63
CA GLY A 71 11.52 -3.58 -6.50
C GLY A 71 12.06 -2.44 -7.36
N GLY A 72 12.88 -1.55 -6.78
CA GLY A 72 13.57 -0.50 -7.53
C GLY A 72 14.52 -1.07 -8.58
N VAL A 73 15.34 -2.06 -8.21
CA VAL A 73 16.28 -2.72 -9.14
C VAL A 73 15.55 -3.49 -10.24
N LEU A 74 14.41 -4.08 -9.92
CA LEU A 74 13.58 -4.79 -10.90
C LEU A 74 12.94 -3.82 -11.88
N ALA A 75 12.46 -2.68 -11.41
CA ALA A 75 11.98 -1.58 -12.26
C ALA A 75 13.08 -1.07 -13.19
N ASP A 76 14.31 -0.95 -12.67
CA ASP A 76 15.48 -0.55 -13.45
C ASP A 76 16.00 -1.63 -14.42
N ARG A 77 15.60 -2.89 -14.30
CA ARG A 77 16.05 -3.97 -15.19
C ARG A 77 14.99 -4.42 -16.18
N TRP A 78 13.78 -4.69 -15.71
CA TRP A 78 12.67 -5.22 -16.49
C TRP A 78 11.74 -4.13 -17.00
N GLY A 79 11.72 -3.00 -16.30
CA GLY A 79 10.92 -1.84 -16.62
C GLY A 79 9.85 -1.51 -15.61
N THR A 80 9.51 -0.24 -15.58
CA THR A 80 8.54 0.33 -14.65
C THR A 80 7.15 -0.25 -14.92
N ALA A 81 6.73 -0.35 -16.19
CA ALA A 81 5.46 -0.99 -16.58
C ALA A 81 5.34 -2.42 -16.06
N ARG A 82 6.33 -3.26 -16.37
CA ARG A 82 6.29 -4.70 -16.02
C ARG A 82 6.36 -4.91 -14.51
N THR A 83 7.19 -4.14 -13.82
CA THR A 83 7.36 -4.26 -12.36
C THR A 83 6.12 -3.77 -11.62
N LEU A 84 5.47 -2.71 -12.11
CA LEU A 84 4.20 -2.22 -11.58
C LEU A 84 3.10 -3.27 -11.69
N VAL A 85 2.91 -3.86 -12.88
CA VAL A 85 1.90 -4.90 -13.12
C VAL A 85 2.21 -6.16 -12.31
N LEU A 86 3.49 -6.56 -12.24
CA LEU A 86 3.92 -7.70 -11.42
C LEU A 86 3.61 -7.48 -9.94
N GLY A 87 3.88 -6.29 -9.41
CA GLY A 87 3.54 -5.93 -8.04
C GLY A 87 2.04 -6.03 -7.77
N GLN A 88 1.21 -5.48 -8.65
CA GLN A 88 -0.25 -5.58 -8.53
C GLN A 88 -0.74 -7.04 -8.61
N ALA A 89 -0.17 -7.85 -9.51
CA ALA A 89 -0.50 -9.26 -9.65
C ALA A 89 -0.15 -10.06 -8.38
N ILE A 90 1.01 -9.79 -7.77
CA ILE A 90 1.41 -10.42 -6.51
C ILE A 90 0.46 -10.01 -5.37
N ILE A 91 0.07 -8.74 -5.28
CA ILE A 91 -0.92 -8.30 -4.28
C ILE A 91 -2.25 -9.03 -4.49
N ALA A 92 -2.78 -9.03 -5.72
CA ALA A 92 -4.05 -9.65 -6.04
C ALA A 92 -4.05 -11.15 -5.75
N THR A 93 -3.01 -11.88 -6.18
CA THR A 93 -2.88 -13.32 -5.93
C THR A 93 -2.70 -13.64 -4.44
N GLY A 94 -1.90 -12.86 -3.72
CA GLY A 94 -1.71 -13.01 -2.28
C GLY A 94 -3.01 -12.82 -1.51
N LEU A 95 -3.79 -11.78 -1.85
CA LEU A 95 -5.10 -11.54 -1.23
C LEU A 95 -6.15 -12.58 -1.63
N LEU A 96 -6.18 -12.99 -2.90
CA LEU A 96 -7.09 -14.03 -3.37
C LEU A 96 -6.82 -15.35 -2.64
N ALA A 97 -5.56 -15.74 -2.50
CA ALA A 97 -5.19 -16.89 -1.70
C ALA A 97 -5.51 -16.70 -0.21
N ALA A 98 -5.30 -15.50 0.34
CA ALA A 98 -5.59 -15.19 1.74
C ALA A 98 -7.09 -15.33 2.06
N SER A 99 -7.97 -15.06 1.10
CA SER A 99 -9.41 -15.28 1.25
C SER A 99 -9.78 -16.75 1.47
N ALA A 100 -8.96 -17.68 0.98
CA ALA A 100 -9.14 -19.12 1.14
C ALA A 100 -8.28 -19.70 2.27
N ALA A 101 -7.63 -18.86 3.09
CA ALA A 101 -6.73 -19.33 4.13
C ALA A 101 -7.49 -20.14 5.20
N PRO A 102 -7.09 -21.40 5.47
CA PRO A 102 -7.75 -22.25 6.47
C PRO A 102 -7.19 -22.05 7.88
N THR A 103 -5.98 -21.50 8.00
CA THR A 103 -5.27 -21.37 9.28
C THR A 103 -4.55 -20.03 9.39
N TYR A 104 -4.28 -19.63 10.63
CA TYR A 104 -3.53 -18.40 10.95
C TYR A 104 -2.17 -18.32 10.25
N GLY A 105 -1.37 -19.40 10.29
CA GLY A 105 -0.03 -19.41 9.70
C GLY A 105 -0.05 -19.17 8.18
N VAL A 106 -1.04 -19.77 7.50
CA VAL A 106 -1.25 -19.56 6.06
C VAL A 106 -1.68 -18.12 5.77
N LEU A 107 -2.60 -17.56 6.57
CA LEU A 107 -3.04 -16.17 6.43
C LEU A 107 -1.86 -15.19 6.57
N VAL A 108 -1.00 -15.37 7.57
CA VAL A 108 0.19 -14.53 7.78
C VAL A 108 1.13 -14.60 6.57
N ALA A 109 1.44 -15.81 6.11
CA ALA A 109 2.33 -16.01 4.96
C ALA A 109 1.79 -15.32 3.70
N LEU A 110 0.48 -15.44 3.44
CA LEU A 110 -0.16 -14.84 2.28
C LEU A 110 -0.26 -13.31 2.38
N MET A 111 -0.43 -12.77 3.59
CA MET A 111 -0.34 -11.32 3.81
C MET A 111 1.06 -10.78 3.58
N ILE A 112 2.10 -11.53 3.97
CA ILE A 112 3.50 -11.18 3.65
C ILE A 112 3.69 -11.18 2.13
N VAL A 113 3.17 -12.19 1.42
CA VAL A 113 3.23 -12.26 -0.06
C VAL A 113 2.53 -11.05 -0.69
N ALA A 114 1.34 -10.67 -0.23
CA ALA A 114 0.66 -9.47 -0.69
C ALA A 114 1.53 -8.22 -0.44
N GLY A 115 2.17 -8.14 0.73
CA GLY A 115 3.13 -7.09 1.07
C GLY A 115 4.33 -7.02 0.13
N VAL A 116 4.88 -8.17 -0.28
CA VAL A 116 5.98 -8.25 -1.25
C VAL A 116 5.57 -7.57 -2.55
N GLY A 117 4.35 -7.82 -3.04
CA GLY A 117 3.81 -7.15 -4.22
C GLY A 117 3.77 -5.64 -4.07
N TYR A 118 3.39 -5.12 -2.90
CA TYR A 118 3.43 -3.69 -2.62
C TYR A 118 4.85 -3.11 -2.60
N GLY A 119 5.81 -3.87 -2.06
CA GLY A 119 7.24 -3.56 -2.12
C GLY A 119 7.79 -3.40 -3.54
N LEU A 120 7.23 -4.12 -4.53
CA LEU A 120 7.59 -3.95 -5.93
C LEU A 120 6.84 -2.77 -6.58
N LEU A 121 5.55 -2.65 -6.28
CA LEU A 121 4.66 -1.65 -6.87
C LEU A 121 5.07 -0.21 -6.49
N ASN A 122 5.36 0.04 -5.22
CA ASN A 122 5.61 1.39 -4.72
C ASN A 122 6.84 2.09 -5.37
N PRO A 123 8.04 1.48 -5.45
CA PRO A 123 9.16 2.07 -6.15
C PRO A 123 8.90 2.17 -7.66
N ALA A 124 8.31 1.14 -8.28
CA ALA A 124 8.02 1.13 -9.71
C ALA A 124 7.05 2.26 -10.12
N SER A 125 5.98 2.46 -9.34
CA SER A 125 5.00 3.55 -9.54
C SER A 125 5.61 4.94 -9.35
N THR A 126 6.58 5.08 -8.44
CA THR A 126 7.29 6.34 -8.21
C THR A 126 8.19 6.67 -9.40
N THR A 127 9.00 5.71 -9.87
CA THR A 127 9.84 5.88 -11.07
C THR A 127 8.98 6.14 -12.30
N ALA A 128 7.88 5.38 -12.45
CA ALA A 128 6.89 5.55 -13.52
C ALA A 128 6.29 6.96 -13.53
N ALA A 129 5.99 7.54 -12.37
CA ALA A 129 5.43 8.88 -12.31
C ALA A 129 6.48 9.95 -12.63
N MET A 130 7.71 9.79 -12.11
CA MET A 130 8.79 10.75 -12.30
C MET A 130 9.32 10.80 -13.75
N SER A 131 9.28 9.69 -14.48
CA SER A 131 9.88 9.62 -15.83
C SER A 131 9.08 10.33 -16.90
N TRP A 132 7.78 10.54 -16.66
CA TRP A 132 6.90 11.28 -17.58
C TRP A 132 6.92 12.80 -17.38
N PHE A 133 7.57 13.28 -16.32
CA PHE A 133 7.54 14.69 -15.92
C PHE A 133 8.94 15.31 -15.77
N PRO A 134 9.10 16.60 -16.08
CA PRO A 134 10.37 17.30 -15.94
C PRO A 134 10.77 17.42 -14.45
N PRO A 135 12.07 17.55 -14.13
CA PRO A 135 12.57 17.56 -12.74
C PRO A 135 11.84 18.53 -11.81
N ARG A 136 11.48 19.73 -12.30
CA ARG A 136 10.77 20.76 -11.53
C ARG A 136 9.37 20.34 -11.04
N GLN A 137 8.73 19.37 -11.70
CA GLN A 137 7.37 18.92 -11.38
C GLN A 137 7.35 17.60 -10.61
N ARG A 138 8.48 16.90 -10.48
CA ARG A 138 8.54 15.56 -9.88
C ARG A 138 8.07 15.52 -8.43
N ALA A 139 8.36 16.54 -7.63
CA ALA A 139 7.91 16.62 -6.24
C ALA A 139 6.37 16.65 -6.14
N THR A 140 5.72 17.51 -6.94
CA THR A 140 4.25 17.60 -6.99
C THR A 140 3.61 16.30 -7.47
N VAL A 141 4.19 15.69 -8.51
CA VAL A 141 3.70 14.44 -9.10
C VAL A 141 3.75 13.28 -8.10
N VAL A 142 4.86 13.15 -7.37
CA VAL A 142 4.98 12.14 -6.30
C VAL A 142 4.02 12.45 -5.17
N GLY A 143 3.86 13.72 -4.78
CA GLY A 143 2.87 14.13 -3.79
C GLY A 143 1.46 13.68 -4.17
N LEU A 144 1.04 13.93 -5.41
CA LEU A 144 -0.28 13.51 -5.91
C LEU A 144 -0.43 11.98 -5.93
N LYS A 145 0.61 11.25 -6.35
CA LYS A 145 0.66 9.79 -6.27
C LYS A 145 0.48 9.29 -4.84
N GLN A 146 1.05 9.97 -3.85
CA GLN A 146 0.97 9.56 -2.44
C GLN A 146 -0.42 9.72 -1.84
N VAL A 147 -1.30 10.55 -2.41
CA VAL A 147 -2.72 10.63 -2.03
C VAL A 147 -3.44 9.30 -2.27
N GLY A 148 -3.00 8.51 -3.25
CA GLY A 148 -3.65 7.23 -3.57
C GLY A 148 -3.64 6.24 -2.40
N LEU A 149 -2.57 6.22 -1.59
CA LEU A 149 -2.47 5.28 -0.46
C LEU A 149 -3.57 5.48 0.61
N PRO A 150 -3.70 6.66 1.25
CA PRO A 150 -4.76 6.91 2.23
C PRO A 150 -6.15 6.87 1.59
N PHE A 151 -6.29 7.29 0.33
CA PHE A 151 -7.58 7.22 -0.37
C PHE A 151 -8.02 5.77 -0.59
N GLY A 152 -7.09 4.88 -0.97
CA GLY A 152 -7.34 3.43 -1.05
C GLY A 152 -7.77 2.85 0.28
N GLY A 153 -7.06 3.18 1.37
CA GLY A 153 -7.43 2.75 2.72
C GLY A 153 -8.79 3.26 3.18
N MET A 154 -9.15 4.51 2.86
CA MET A 154 -10.47 5.08 3.11
C MET A 154 -11.57 4.31 2.37
N LEU A 155 -11.39 4.08 1.07
CA LEU A 155 -12.33 3.28 0.27
C LEU A 155 -12.44 1.86 0.80
N GLY A 156 -11.32 1.26 1.20
CA GLY A 156 -11.30 -0.07 1.80
C GLY A 156 -12.09 -0.12 3.11
N ALA A 157 -11.81 0.79 4.04
CA ALA A 157 -12.52 0.88 5.31
C ALA A 157 -14.02 1.18 5.16
N ALA A 158 -14.40 1.92 4.11
CA ALA A 158 -15.81 2.21 3.82
C ALA A 158 -16.55 1.02 3.16
N THR A 159 -15.88 0.25 2.30
CA THR A 159 -16.53 -0.78 1.47
C THR A 159 -16.41 -2.19 2.00
N LEU A 160 -15.26 -2.58 2.58
CA LEU A 160 -15.01 -3.95 3.03
C LEU A 160 -15.97 -4.40 4.16
N PRO A 161 -16.31 -3.58 5.17
CA PRO A 161 -17.26 -3.99 6.20
C PRO A 161 -18.65 -4.32 5.63
N ALA A 162 -19.18 -3.47 4.74
CA ALA A 162 -20.48 -3.69 4.11
C ALA A 162 -20.47 -4.99 3.28
N LEU A 163 -19.42 -5.23 2.49
CA LEU A 163 -19.25 -6.47 1.74
C LEU A 163 -19.10 -7.69 2.65
N ALA A 164 -18.35 -7.56 3.75
CA ALA A 164 -18.09 -8.65 4.68
C ALA A 164 -19.35 -9.05 5.46
N LEU A 165 -20.22 -8.09 5.79
CA LEU A 165 -21.50 -8.37 6.44
C LEU A 165 -22.50 -9.03 5.49
N ALA A 166 -22.50 -8.66 4.21
CA ALA A 166 -23.44 -9.20 3.23
C ALA A 166 -23.02 -10.57 2.67
N LEU A 167 -21.73 -10.75 2.37
CA LEU A 167 -21.20 -11.92 1.62
C LEU A 167 -20.14 -12.71 2.41
N GLY A 168 -19.78 -12.27 3.61
CA GLY A 168 -18.68 -12.82 4.39
C GLY A 168 -17.32 -12.17 4.09
N TRP A 169 -16.43 -12.19 5.08
CA TRP A 169 -15.11 -11.56 4.99
C TRP A 169 -14.24 -12.12 3.85
N ARG A 170 -14.38 -13.42 3.54
CA ARG A 170 -13.66 -14.06 2.43
C ARG A 170 -14.02 -13.41 1.11
N MET A 171 -15.31 -13.22 0.84
CA MET A 171 -15.79 -12.58 -0.39
C MET A 171 -15.42 -11.10 -0.47
N ALA A 172 -15.37 -10.39 0.66
CA ALA A 172 -14.88 -9.01 0.70
C ALA A 172 -13.40 -8.92 0.25
N ILE A 173 -12.56 -9.85 0.72
CA ILE A 173 -11.16 -9.92 0.27
C ILE A 173 -11.07 -10.31 -1.21
N VAL A 174 -11.86 -11.29 -1.68
CA VAL A 174 -11.94 -11.64 -3.11
C VAL A 174 -12.30 -10.43 -3.98
N ALA A 175 -13.32 -9.65 -3.58
CA ALA A 175 -13.72 -8.45 -4.31
C ALA A 175 -12.58 -7.43 -4.42
N SER A 176 -11.84 -7.21 -3.34
CA SER A 176 -10.66 -6.34 -3.36
C SER A 176 -9.54 -6.89 -4.26
N ALA A 177 -9.28 -8.20 -4.20
CA ALA A 177 -8.27 -8.86 -5.04
C ALA A 177 -8.62 -8.76 -6.54
N LEU A 178 -9.90 -8.94 -6.89
CA LEU A 178 -10.39 -8.77 -8.26
C LEU A 178 -10.27 -7.33 -8.74
N ALA A 179 -10.61 -6.34 -7.91
CA ALA A 179 -10.42 -4.93 -8.27
C ALA A 179 -8.95 -4.63 -8.60
N ILE A 180 -8.02 -5.18 -7.80
CA ILE A 180 -6.57 -5.04 -8.02
C ILE A 180 -6.13 -5.76 -9.30
N ALA A 181 -6.64 -6.98 -9.55
CA ALA A 181 -6.34 -7.73 -10.77
C ALA A 181 -6.83 -7.01 -12.03
N VAL A 182 -8.05 -6.47 -12.01
CA VAL A 182 -8.60 -5.66 -13.11
C VAL A 182 -7.73 -4.42 -13.33
N CYS A 183 -7.35 -3.73 -12.25
CA CYS A 183 -6.47 -2.57 -12.35
C CYS A 183 -5.09 -2.94 -12.91
N ALA A 184 -4.55 -4.12 -12.58
CA ALA A 184 -3.30 -4.62 -13.14
C ALA A 184 -3.40 -4.84 -14.66
N VAL A 185 -4.50 -5.41 -15.13
CA VAL A 185 -4.77 -5.60 -16.57
C VAL A 185 -4.91 -4.25 -17.28
N VAL A 186 -5.65 -3.31 -16.70
CA VAL A 186 -5.79 -1.94 -17.23
C VAL A 186 -4.43 -1.26 -17.32
N CYS A 187 -3.59 -1.37 -16.28
CA CYS A 187 -2.23 -0.85 -16.30
C CYS A 187 -1.36 -1.54 -17.35
N ALA A 188 -1.47 -2.85 -17.53
CA ALA A 188 -0.72 -3.59 -18.54
C ALA A 188 -1.07 -3.17 -19.98
N ILE A 189 -2.32 -2.80 -20.24
CA ILE A 189 -2.79 -2.39 -21.57
C ILE A 189 -2.46 -0.92 -21.85
N ILE A 190 -2.70 -0.03 -20.88
CA ILE A 190 -2.63 1.42 -21.07
C ILE A 190 -1.22 1.97 -20.79
N TYR A 191 -0.57 1.52 -19.71
CA TYR A 191 0.72 2.06 -19.31
C TYR A 191 1.84 1.50 -20.19
N ARG A 192 2.65 2.40 -20.74
CA ARG A 192 3.87 2.06 -21.48
C ARG A 192 5.02 2.90 -20.93
N ASP A 193 6.22 2.34 -20.94
CA ASP A 193 7.42 3.10 -20.56
C ASP A 193 7.65 4.26 -21.56
N PRO A 194 8.15 5.42 -21.12
CA PRO A 194 8.40 6.54 -22.02
C PRO A 194 9.50 6.22 -23.07
N PRO A 195 9.44 6.82 -24.27
CA PRO A 195 10.42 6.57 -25.32
C PRO A 195 11.83 6.96 -24.85
N GLY A 196 12.79 6.03 -24.95
CA GLY A 196 14.20 6.26 -24.55
C GLY A 196 14.59 5.68 -23.20
N GLU A 197 13.63 5.32 -22.34
CA GLU A 197 13.93 4.62 -21.08
C GLU A 197 14.61 3.27 -21.31
N ALA A 198 14.18 2.51 -22.33
CA ALA A 198 14.78 1.22 -22.66
C ALA A 198 16.28 1.31 -23.00
N ALA A 199 16.71 2.41 -23.63
CA ALA A 199 18.11 2.66 -23.94
C ALA A 199 18.91 3.06 -22.69
N ALA A 200 18.35 3.95 -21.85
CA ALA A 200 18.94 4.31 -20.56
C ALA A 200 19.06 3.10 -19.62
N ARG A 201 18.07 2.20 -19.66
CA ARG A 201 18.02 0.93 -18.92
C ARG A 201 19.15 -0.02 -19.29
N LYS A 202 19.45 -0.12 -20.58
CA LYS A 202 20.52 -1.00 -21.10
C LYS A 202 21.90 -0.58 -20.60
N VAL A 203 22.10 0.70 -20.31
CA VAL A 203 23.34 1.26 -19.73
C VAL A 203 23.37 1.08 -18.21
N ALA A 204 22.22 1.23 -17.53
CA ALA A 204 22.11 1.04 -16.09
C ALA A 204 22.21 -0.44 -15.66
N GLY A 205 21.69 -1.37 -16.47
CA GLY A 205 21.66 -2.80 -16.18
C GLY A 205 23.04 -3.49 -16.15
N THR A 206 24.07 -2.90 -16.77
CA THR A 206 25.42 -3.46 -16.89
C THR A 206 26.28 -3.27 -15.65
N ARG A 207 25.91 -2.38 -14.73
CA ARG A 207 26.56 -2.21 -13.42
C ARG A 207 25.51 -2.41 -12.33
N SER A 208 25.45 -3.60 -11.74
CA SER A 208 24.55 -3.85 -10.59
C SER A 208 24.88 -2.87 -9.45
N PRO A 209 24.04 -1.86 -9.17
CA PRO A 209 24.39 -0.80 -8.25
C PRO A 209 24.06 -1.16 -6.80
N ILE A 210 23.42 -2.30 -6.52
CA ILE A 210 23.06 -2.72 -5.15
C ILE A 210 24.26 -2.66 -4.21
N ARG A 211 25.42 -3.16 -4.63
CA ARG A 211 26.62 -3.17 -3.79
C ARG A 211 27.20 -1.77 -3.58
N ALA A 212 27.03 -0.85 -4.53
CA ALA A 212 27.45 0.54 -4.40
C ALA A 212 26.47 1.32 -3.50
N VAL A 213 25.17 1.13 -3.71
CA VAL A 213 24.07 1.70 -2.93
C VAL A 213 24.17 1.28 -1.45
N LEU A 214 24.40 0.00 -1.17
CA LEU A 214 24.58 -0.51 0.21
C LEU A 214 25.88 -0.01 0.87
N ARG A 215 26.88 0.42 0.09
CA ARG A 215 28.14 0.98 0.60
C ARG A 215 28.09 2.49 0.86
N MET A 216 27.05 3.19 0.40
CA MET A 216 26.93 4.63 0.60
C MET A 216 26.42 4.95 2.01
N ARG A 217 27.27 5.56 2.83
CA ARG A 217 26.93 6.01 4.18
C ARG A 217 25.78 7.01 4.19
N ASP A 218 25.74 7.94 3.23
CA ASP A 218 24.72 8.98 3.14
C ASP A 218 23.33 8.39 2.92
N LEU A 219 23.23 7.29 2.17
CA LEU A 219 21.96 6.59 1.96
C LEU A 219 21.45 5.96 3.26
N TRP A 220 22.34 5.36 4.04
CA TRP A 220 21.97 4.81 5.36
C TRP A 220 21.57 5.90 6.35
N LEU A 221 22.23 7.07 6.31
CA LEU A 221 21.84 8.22 7.12
C LEU A 221 20.46 8.75 6.73
N VAL A 222 20.15 8.85 5.43
CA VAL A 222 18.82 9.24 4.94
C VAL A 222 17.77 8.18 5.28
N ALA A 223 18.10 6.89 5.14
CA ALA A 223 17.21 5.78 5.51
C ALA A 223 16.91 5.79 7.02
N LEU A 224 17.92 6.02 7.86
CA LEU A 224 17.74 6.14 9.31
C LEU A 224 16.92 7.38 9.66
N ALA A 225 17.20 8.53 9.05
CA ALA A 225 16.44 9.75 9.29
C ALA A 225 14.96 9.60 8.89
N THR A 226 14.69 8.98 7.73
CA THR A 226 13.32 8.70 7.28
C THR A 226 12.62 7.66 8.14
N ALA A 227 13.34 6.65 8.64
CA ALA A 227 12.80 5.67 9.58
C ALA A 227 12.44 6.29 10.94
N VAL A 228 13.31 7.13 11.50
CA VAL A 228 13.04 7.88 12.74
C VAL A 228 11.86 8.82 12.57
N PHE A 229 11.81 9.53 11.44
CA PHE A 229 10.68 10.41 11.11
C PHE A 229 9.37 9.61 11.01
N ALA A 230 9.37 8.47 10.31
CA ALA A 230 8.19 7.62 10.20
C ALA A 230 7.73 7.06 11.56
N ALA A 231 8.68 6.61 12.39
CA ALA A 231 8.38 6.14 13.74
C ALA A 231 7.75 7.25 14.59
N MET A 232 8.31 8.46 14.55
CA MET A 232 7.79 9.61 15.27
C MET A 232 6.39 10.00 14.77
N GLN A 233 6.15 9.92 13.45
CA GLN A 233 4.82 10.14 12.88
C GLN A 233 3.79 9.13 13.40
N THR A 234 4.13 7.84 13.44
CA THR A 234 3.21 6.81 13.97
C THR A 234 2.92 6.98 15.46
N VAL A 235 3.93 7.34 16.26
CA VAL A 235 3.76 7.63 17.69
C VAL A 235 2.86 8.85 17.87
N TRP A 236 3.12 9.93 17.13
CA TRP A 236 2.32 11.15 17.23
C TRP A 236 0.86 10.91 16.85
N MET A 237 0.58 10.18 15.76
CA MET A 237 -0.79 9.86 15.36
C MET A 237 -1.52 8.97 16.39
N ALA A 238 -0.80 8.00 17.00
CA ALA A 238 -1.37 7.14 18.02
C ALA A 238 -1.71 7.89 19.32
N PHE A 239 -0.77 8.70 19.82
CA PHE A 239 -0.96 9.46 21.07
C PHE A 239 -1.89 10.67 20.89
N LEU A 240 -1.91 11.31 19.73
CA LEU A 240 -2.85 12.40 19.46
C LEU A 240 -4.29 11.90 19.56
N ALA A 241 -4.60 10.73 18.99
CA ALA A 241 -5.94 10.14 19.09
C ALA A 241 -6.34 9.86 20.55
N LEU A 242 -5.43 9.28 21.35
CA LEU A 242 -5.65 9.02 22.78
C LEU A 242 -5.80 10.32 23.60
N TYR A 243 -5.00 11.34 23.30
CA TYR A 243 -5.06 12.64 23.99
C TYR A 243 -6.36 13.39 23.71
N LEU A 244 -6.82 13.40 22.46
CA LEU A 244 -8.09 14.01 22.08
C LEU A 244 -9.29 13.34 22.78
N GLN A 245 -9.22 12.02 23.01
CA GLN A 245 -10.24 11.29 23.76
C GLN A 245 -10.15 11.52 25.27
N GLY A 246 -8.96 11.31 25.86
CA GLY A 246 -8.78 11.28 27.30
C GLY A 246 -8.71 12.66 27.97
N VAL A 247 -8.24 13.69 27.27
CA VAL A 247 -8.03 15.03 27.83
C VAL A 247 -9.01 16.05 27.25
N VAL A 248 -9.22 16.02 25.93
CA VAL A 248 -10.12 16.98 25.26
C VAL A 248 -11.59 16.53 25.32
N GLY A 249 -11.86 15.26 25.61
CA GLY A 249 -13.20 14.72 25.75
C GLY A 249 -14.01 14.75 24.45
N LEU A 250 -13.33 14.84 23.29
CA LEU A 250 -14.00 14.77 21.99
C LEU A 250 -14.55 13.35 21.81
N PRO A 251 -15.89 13.17 21.71
CA PRO A 251 -16.48 11.89 21.39
C PRO A 251 -15.95 11.44 20.03
N LEU A 252 -15.73 10.14 19.84
CA LEU A 252 -15.46 9.65 18.49
C LEU A 252 -16.62 10.09 17.58
N LEU A 253 -16.40 10.28 16.29
CA LEU A 253 -17.51 10.37 15.33
C LEU A 253 -18.46 9.15 15.39
N ALA A 254 -18.09 8.10 16.12
CA ALA A 254 -18.92 6.96 16.51
C ALA A 254 -19.95 7.27 17.63
N ASP A 255 -19.67 8.19 18.54
CA ASP A 255 -20.61 8.64 19.59
C ASP A 255 -21.60 9.72 19.07
N ALA A 256 -21.35 10.25 17.86
CA ALA A 256 -22.28 11.12 17.15
C ALA A 256 -23.44 10.35 16.47
N TRP A 257 -23.39 9.01 16.47
CA TRP A 257 -24.52 8.17 16.04
C TRP A 257 -25.43 7.88 17.23
N PRO A 258 -26.77 8.04 17.10
CA PRO A 258 -27.70 7.79 18.21
C PRO A 258 -27.43 6.44 18.87
N SER A 259 -27.20 6.50 20.18
CA SER A 259 -26.75 5.43 21.06
C SER A 259 -27.63 4.18 20.96
N GLY A 260 -27.30 3.27 20.04
CA GLY A 260 -28.07 2.04 19.88
C GLY A 260 -27.55 0.99 18.91
N CYS A 261 -26.44 1.23 18.18
CA CYS A 261 -26.04 0.35 17.07
C CYS A 261 -24.54 0.05 16.91
N SER A 262 -23.74 0.02 17.99
CA SER A 262 -22.37 -0.51 17.89
C SER A 262 -22.13 -1.68 18.87
N PRO A 263 -21.84 -2.89 18.37
CA PRO A 263 -21.47 -4.06 19.17
C PRO A 263 -20.09 -3.95 19.86
N ILE A 264 -19.31 -2.89 19.59
CA ILE A 264 -17.88 -2.82 19.92
C ILE A 264 -17.62 -2.26 21.34
N ALA A 265 -18.60 -1.61 21.97
CA ALA A 265 -18.44 -0.99 23.30
C ALA A 265 -18.41 -2.00 24.46
N SER A 266 -18.89 -3.24 24.27
CA SER A 266 -19.00 -4.22 25.35
C SER A 266 -17.66 -4.82 25.82
N SER A 267 -16.64 -4.90 24.96
CA SER A 267 -15.39 -5.61 25.30
C SER A 267 -14.35 -4.77 26.04
N ALA A 268 -14.47 -3.44 26.03
CA ALA A 268 -13.50 -2.54 26.70
C ALA A 268 -13.79 -2.33 28.20
N ALA A 269 -15.01 -2.62 28.66
CA ALA A 269 -15.42 -2.35 30.05
C ALA A 269 -14.99 -3.44 31.06
N VAL A 270 -14.51 -4.60 30.62
CA VAL A 270 -14.17 -5.73 31.51
C VAL A 270 -12.71 -5.70 31.99
N GLY A 271 -11.82 -5.00 31.29
CA GLY A 271 -10.38 -4.97 31.62
C GLY A 271 -9.96 -3.97 32.71
N ALA A 272 -10.80 -2.98 33.04
CA ALA A 272 -10.42 -1.84 33.89
C ALA A 272 -10.89 -1.95 35.36
N ARG A 273 -11.42 -3.10 35.81
CA ARG A 273 -11.88 -3.29 37.21
C ARG A 273 -11.02 -4.24 38.05
N ARG A 274 -9.82 -4.60 37.61
CA ARG A 274 -8.87 -5.42 38.39
C ARG A 274 -7.43 -4.92 38.23
N SER A 275 -7.13 -3.79 38.86
CA SER A 275 -5.79 -3.40 39.29
C SER A 275 -5.91 -2.32 40.36
#